data_AF-K2BSE0-F1
#
_entry.id   AF-K2BSE0-F1
#
_cell.length_a   1.000
_cell.length_b   1.000
_cell.length_c   1.000
_cell.angle_alpha   90.00
_cell.angle_beta   90.00
_cell.angle_gamma   90.00
#
_symmetry.space_group_name_H-M   'P 1'
#
loop_
_entity.id
_entity.type
_entity.pdbx_description
1 polymer ?
#
loop_
_entity_poly.entity_id
_entity_poly.type
_entity_poly.pdbx_seq_one_letter_code
_entity_poly.pdbx_strand_id
1 'polypeptide(L)'
;MNKRRAIKTAFLTAALCLAGLSLSNIHISASNDSVEDRLYEKVKIAAEKGKIKDAKEDIQRVLRLNPGHIGALFHAGLYSYESGKLESAEKFFKRVENNAEFGAKARRYLADMRMARYRKRFKETLDIHITGESYEPALKLCEEALSEMPDNDEILFTAAFSASMLSLQAKAEHYAKSFSEKSTDKTLSAELSAFVDAWFSHPYDPEIALEKLLSLSSRRLMTAPVKKRIKELILKLRLNDKFEEFIRREMTVPGADVNSLQRELISFLIDQRQYEKALQLVNSRPIDSLDDNLIYIRILGETAQEKKAMTATRQLLSVYPNELRLYEAWINSWLMAFGRLQAIPSGQDDGGKDISEMADEIVAKLKPGHLITMNPELLLNILRVAVILDNQPQVKLIAPEAAKINFDENLAALLMESIDEFIVNEATGVAVDLLESARNQRPDDHNLHIKLAEVHLATNPEISAKILESLLAEKPDILRAFLLWTDSLNLIGRAKDAEEAILKRLEEPGMNELVRRQLSARLEVLRMQNTGETNYQEEEPTEEPIPVANF
;
A
#
# COMPACT_ATOMS: atom_id res chain seq x y z
N MET A 1 62.68 44.27 17.89
CA MET A 1 63.08 45.43 18.74
C MET A 1 62.68 45.11 20.18
N ASN A 2 63.60 44.62 21.03
CA ASN A 2 64.43 45.37 21.99
C ASN A 2 63.58 46.13 23.05
N LYS A 3 63.81 46.06 24.37
CA LYS A 3 64.85 45.42 25.19
C LYS A 3 64.56 45.74 26.67
N ARG A 4 64.81 44.78 27.59
CA ARG A 4 65.58 44.87 28.86
C ARG A 4 64.96 44.17 30.08
N ARG A 5 65.75 43.20 30.58
CA ARG A 5 65.75 42.54 31.90
C ARG A 5 66.79 43.21 32.81
N ALA A 6 66.58 43.15 34.13
CA ALA A 6 67.57 42.90 35.22
C ALA A 6 66.80 42.87 36.57
N ILE A 7 66.54 41.73 37.23
CA ILE A 7 67.34 40.96 38.22
C ILE A 7 68.03 41.80 39.33
N LYS A 8 67.62 41.64 40.60
CA LYS A 8 68.43 41.09 41.73
C LYS A 8 67.74 41.16 43.13
N THR A 9 67.65 39.99 43.79
CA THR A 9 67.95 39.63 45.22
C THR A 9 67.48 40.56 46.36
N ALA A 10 66.59 40.17 47.29
CA ALA A 10 66.68 39.19 48.40
C ALA A 10 67.22 39.74 49.75
N PHE A 11 66.40 39.54 50.80
CA PHE A 11 66.72 39.11 52.18
C PHE A 11 67.01 40.08 53.37
N LEU A 12 66.36 39.75 54.51
CA LEU A 12 66.63 40.02 55.95
C LEU A 12 66.37 41.46 56.46
N THR A 13 65.81 41.77 57.65
CA THR A 13 65.62 41.11 58.96
C THR A 13 64.62 41.98 59.76
N ALA A 14 63.55 41.46 60.38
CA ALA A 14 63.47 40.92 61.75
C ALA A 14 63.63 41.93 62.92
N ALA A 15 62.59 41.90 63.78
CA ALA A 15 62.53 42.27 65.21
C ALA A 15 62.38 43.75 65.61
N LEU A 16 61.26 44.07 66.29
CA LEU A 16 61.30 44.43 67.73
C LEU A 16 59.88 44.50 68.33
N CYS A 17 59.61 43.50 69.17
CA CYS A 17 58.85 43.44 70.42
C CYS A 17 57.77 44.49 70.76
N LEU A 18 56.54 43.98 70.99
CA LEU A 18 55.78 43.94 72.27
C LEU A 18 55.99 45.13 73.24
N ALA A 19 55.00 45.75 73.89
CA ALA A 19 53.65 45.41 74.31
C ALA A 19 52.95 46.77 74.60
N GLY A 20 51.64 46.98 74.59
CA GLY A 20 50.58 46.21 75.22
C GLY A 20 49.67 47.23 75.92
N LEU A 21 48.37 47.16 75.65
CA LEU A 21 47.29 47.22 76.66
C LEU A 21 45.92 47.17 75.97
N SER A 22 45.20 46.09 76.31
CA SER A 22 43.79 46.10 76.68
C SER A 22 42.76 46.57 75.65
N LEU A 23 42.33 45.65 74.78
CA LEU A 23 40.96 45.60 74.30
C LEU A 23 40.24 44.44 74.98
N SER A 24 39.73 44.71 76.18
CA SER A 24 38.59 43.98 76.74
C SER A 24 37.35 44.26 75.88
N ASN A 25 36.59 43.19 75.60
CA ASN A 25 35.30 43.14 74.90
C ASN A 25 35.32 43.05 73.38
N ILE A 26 35.89 41.95 72.87
CA ILE A 26 35.31 41.27 71.70
C ILE A 26 35.19 39.78 72.06
N HIS A 27 34.05 39.39 72.61
CA HIS A 27 33.62 37.99 72.57
C HIS A 27 33.16 37.69 71.13
N ILE A 28 34.12 37.44 70.23
CA ILE A 28 33.85 36.57 69.09
C ILE A 28 34.05 35.17 69.66
N SER A 29 32.94 34.49 69.94
CA SER A 29 32.94 33.04 70.02
C SER A 29 33.41 32.53 68.66
N ALA A 30 34.70 32.25 68.53
CA ALA A 30 35.21 31.44 67.43
C ALA A 30 34.52 30.08 67.56
N SER A 31 33.52 29.82 66.73
CA SER A 31 32.97 28.48 66.62
C SER A 31 34.10 27.56 66.18
N ASN A 32 34.20 26.38 66.79
CA ASN A 32 35.16 25.33 66.44
C ASN A 32 34.84 24.67 65.08
N ASP A 33 34.14 25.38 64.18
CA ASP A 33 33.64 24.82 62.92
C ASP A 33 34.79 24.73 61.90
N SER A 34 34.92 23.58 61.27
CA SER A 34 35.97 23.34 60.27
C SER A 34 35.75 24.19 59.01
N VAL A 35 36.80 24.36 58.18
CA VAL A 35 36.68 25.04 56.87
C VAL A 35 35.62 24.36 55.99
N GLU A 36 35.47 23.03 56.14
CA GLU A 36 34.43 22.23 55.51
C GLU A 36 33.02 22.66 55.96
N ASP A 37 32.77 22.77 57.27
CA ASP A 37 31.48 23.17 57.83
C ASP A 37 31.07 24.58 57.38
N ARG A 38 32.01 25.53 57.37
CA ARG A 38 31.75 26.90 56.90
C ARG A 38 31.41 26.96 55.41
N LEU A 39 32.07 26.14 54.60
CA LEU A 39 31.78 26.05 53.16
C LEU A 39 30.43 25.39 52.93
N TYR A 40 30.10 24.35 53.70
CA TYR A 40 28.82 23.67 53.58
C TYR A 40 27.64 24.54 54.04
N GLU A 41 27.81 25.36 55.09
CA GLU A 41 26.74 26.25 55.54
C GLU A 41 26.36 27.28 54.46
N LYS A 42 27.33 27.76 53.66
CA LYS A 42 27.04 28.59 52.48
C LYS A 42 26.22 27.86 51.43
N VAL A 43 26.54 26.60 51.16
CA VAL A 43 25.79 25.75 50.22
C VAL A 43 24.35 25.58 50.69
N LYS A 44 24.15 25.33 51.98
CA LYS A 44 22.83 25.18 52.59
C LYS A 44 22.00 26.46 52.48
N ILE A 45 22.57 27.63 52.85
CA ILE A 45 21.91 28.94 52.72
C ILE A 45 21.52 29.23 51.26
N ALA A 46 22.39 28.89 50.30
CA ALA A 46 22.10 29.08 48.88
C ALA A 46 20.96 28.16 48.40
N ALA A 47 20.91 26.92 48.89
CA ALA A 47 19.85 25.97 48.58
C ALA A 47 18.49 26.41 49.13
N GLU A 48 18.45 26.88 50.38
CA GLU A 48 17.23 27.41 51.01
C GLU A 48 16.68 28.63 50.26
N LYS A 49 17.54 29.40 49.59
CA LYS A 49 17.18 30.54 48.74
C LYS A 49 16.83 30.15 47.29
N GLY A 50 16.83 28.86 46.94
CA GLY A 50 16.62 28.40 45.56
C GLY A 50 17.73 28.77 44.59
N LYS A 51 18.92 29.14 45.10
CA LYS A 51 20.10 29.59 44.33
C LYS A 51 21.20 28.55 44.33
N ILE A 52 20.84 27.27 44.21
CA ILE A 52 21.82 26.17 44.27
C ILE A 52 22.87 26.24 43.15
N LYS A 53 22.53 26.88 42.02
CA LYS A 53 23.45 27.14 40.91
C LYS A 53 24.64 28.01 41.31
N ASP A 54 24.43 28.98 42.20
CA ASP A 54 25.47 29.89 42.69
C ASP A 54 26.43 29.18 43.67
N ALA A 55 25.98 28.10 44.30
CA ALA A 55 26.76 27.32 45.26
C ALA A 55 27.65 26.23 44.63
N LYS A 56 27.71 26.14 43.29
CA LYS A 56 28.46 25.08 42.58
C LYS A 56 29.91 24.98 43.03
N GLU A 57 30.62 26.10 43.11
CA GLU A 57 32.03 26.11 43.51
C GLU A 57 32.22 25.68 44.96
N ASP A 58 31.34 26.13 45.85
CA ASP A 58 31.37 25.77 47.27
C ASP A 58 31.04 24.28 47.47
N ILE A 59 30.05 23.72 46.76
CA ILE A 59 29.75 22.28 46.72
C ILE A 59 30.99 21.48 46.30
N GLN A 60 31.67 21.91 45.23
CA GLN A 60 32.88 21.24 44.74
C GLN A 60 34.06 21.34 45.71
N ARG A 61 34.20 22.45 46.43
CA ARG A 61 35.22 22.62 47.47
C ARG A 61 34.94 21.69 48.65
N VAL A 62 33.69 21.62 49.13
CA VAL A 62 33.30 20.69 50.21
C VAL A 62 33.57 19.24 49.80
N LEU A 63 33.18 18.83 48.60
CA LEU A 63 33.41 17.46 48.11
C LEU A 63 34.90 17.13 47.83
N ARG A 64 35.76 18.13 47.65
CA ARG A 64 37.22 17.93 47.57
C ARG A 64 37.84 17.71 48.94
N LEU A 65 37.37 18.44 49.96
CA LEU A 65 37.82 18.30 51.35
C LEU A 65 37.31 16.99 51.95
N ASN A 66 36.04 16.67 51.71
CA ASN A 66 35.40 15.44 52.14
C ASN A 66 34.52 14.86 51.02
N PRO A 67 35.04 13.90 50.23
CA PRO A 67 34.28 13.23 49.17
C PRO A 67 33.05 12.45 49.66
N GLY A 68 32.95 12.18 50.96
CA GLY A 68 31.84 11.49 51.62
C GLY A 68 30.84 12.43 52.30
N HIS A 69 31.03 13.75 52.23
CA HIS A 69 30.15 14.70 52.92
C HIS A 69 28.70 14.58 52.39
N ILE A 70 27.83 13.99 53.20
CA ILE A 70 26.43 13.66 52.83
C ILE A 70 25.66 14.89 52.37
N GLY A 71 25.74 15.97 53.15
CA GLY A 71 25.10 17.24 52.81
C GLY A 71 25.53 17.79 51.44
N ALA A 72 26.83 17.90 51.17
CA ALA A 72 27.34 18.35 49.89
C ALA A 72 27.01 17.40 48.73
N LEU A 73 26.98 16.07 48.97
CA LEU A 73 26.52 15.09 47.98
C LEU A 73 25.05 15.30 47.60
N PHE A 74 24.17 15.55 48.57
CA PHE A 74 22.76 15.86 48.31
C PHE A 74 22.61 17.12 47.46
N HIS A 75 23.33 18.18 47.83
CA HIS A 75 23.28 19.48 47.17
C HIS A 75 23.91 19.45 45.77
N ALA A 76 24.93 18.60 45.53
CA ALA A 76 25.45 18.31 44.20
C ALA A 76 24.42 17.58 43.31
N GLY A 77 23.63 16.67 43.90
CA GLY A 77 22.49 16.04 43.25
C GLY A 77 21.43 17.05 42.83
N LEU A 78 21.04 17.95 43.75
CA LEU A 78 20.09 19.03 43.50
C LEU A 78 20.55 19.98 42.38
N TYR A 79 21.79 20.45 42.45
CA TYR A 79 22.40 21.25 41.38
C TYR A 79 22.35 20.55 40.02
N SER A 80 22.66 19.26 39.98
CA SER A 80 22.66 18.46 38.74
C SER A 80 21.26 18.28 38.19
N TYR A 81 20.27 18.07 39.06
CA TYR A 81 18.86 17.94 38.72
C TYR A 81 18.31 19.23 38.09
N GLU A 82 18.52 20.38 38.73
CA GLU A 82 18.10 21.69 38.21
C GLU A 82 18.86 22.15 36.95
N SER A 83 20.01 21.54 36.68
CA SER A 83 20.80 21.78 35.47
C SER A 83 20.44 20.83 34.32
N GLY A 84 19.42 19.98 34.47
CA GLY A 84 18.99 18.99 33.47
C GLY A 84 19.92 17.78 33.33
N LYS A 85 20.95 17.65 34.17
CA LYS A 85 21.94 16.56 34.14
C LYS A 85 21.48 15.37 34.97
N LEU A 86 20.38 14.74 34.53
CA LEU A 86 19.69 13.69 35.29
C LEU A 86 20.60 12.52 35.66
N GLU A 87 21.47 12.04 34.77
CA GLU A 87 22.39 10.93 35.08
C GLU A 87 23.38 11.25 36.22
N SER A 88 23.86 12.49 36.26
CA SER A 88 24.75 12.96 37.33
C SER A 88 23.99 13.13 38.63
N ALA A 89 22.78 13.69 38.57
CA ALA A 89 21.90 13.83 39.74
C ALA A 89 21.61 12.47 40.38
N GLU A 90 21.33 11.45 39.58
CA GLU A 90 21.03 10.09 40.07
C GLU A 90 22.22 9.50 40.82
N LYS A 91 23.44 9.65 40.30
CA LYS A 91 24.67 9.16 40.95
C LYS A 91 24.86 9.79 42.34
N PHE A 92 24.62 11.10 42.46
CA PHE A 92 24.74 11.80 43.73
C PHE A 92 23.63 11.42 44.72
N PHE A 93 22.37 11.36 44.27
CA PHE A 93 21.25 11.00 45.15
C PHE A 93 21.30 9.55 45.65
N LYS A 94 21.76 8.59 44.83
CA LYS A 94 21.95 7.18 45.28
C LYS A 94 22.94 7.06 46.43
N ARG A 95 23.98 7.89 46.46
CA ARG A 95 24.96 7.88 47.56
C ARG A 95 24.40 8.41 48.89
N VAL A 96 23.24 9.07 48.85
CA VAL A 96 22.62 9.73 50.01
C VAL A 96 21.31 9.04 50.43
N GLU A 97 20.79 8.09 49.64
CA GLU A 97 19.44 7.55 49.79
C GLU A 97 19.15 6.86 51.14
N ASN A 98 20.18 6.34 51.83
CA ASN A 98 20.05 5.66 53.12
C ASN A 98 20.38 6.55 54.33
N ASN A 99 20.69 7.83 54.11
CA ASN A 99 21.03 8.75 55.19
C ASN A 99 19.77 9.25 55.94
N ALA A 100 19.88 9.44 57.25
CA ALA A 100 18.79 9.86 58.11
C ALA A 100 18.24 11.27 57.78
N GLU A 101 19.11 12.22 57.42
CA GLU A 101 18.74 13.62 57.19
C GLU A 101 18.30 13.87 55.74
N PHE A 102 19.04 13.33 54.77
CA PHE A 102 18.83 13.62 53.35
C PHE A 102 18.22 12.46 52.54
N GLY A 103 18.16 11.25 53.10
CA GLY A 103 17.74 10.05 52.37
C GLY A 103 16.30 10.12 51.86
N ALA A 104 15.36 10.62 52.67
CA ALA A 104 13.97 10.79 52.25
C ALA A 104 13.83 11.76 51.07
N LYS A 105 14.55 12.90 51.11
CA LYS A 105 14.56 13.89 50.03
C LYS A 105 15.22 13.33 48.77
N ALA A 106 16.36 12.63 48.91
CA ALA A 106 17.06 12.01 47.80
C ALA A 106 16.20 10.94 47.09
N ARG A 107 15.49 10.08 47.86
CA ARG A 107 14.57 9.09 47.30
C ARG A 107 13.41 9.72 46.53
N ARG A 108 12.90 10.87 46.97
CA ARG A 108 11.87 11.62 46.23
C ARG A 108 12.37 12.07 44.86
N TYR A 109 13.53 12.73 44.79
CA TYR A 109 14.13 13.10 43.49
C TYR A 109 14.43 11.89 42.61
N LEU A 110 14.93 10.79 43.18
CA LEU A 110 15.15 9.54 42.44
C LEU A 110 13.85 8.96 41.88
N ALA A 111 12.74 9.01 42.64
CA ALA A 111 11.43 8.59 42.19
C ALA A 111 10.93 9.48 41.03
N ASP A 112 11.03 10.80 41.17
CA ASP A 112 10.64 11.76 40.14
C ASP A 112 11.38 11.51 38.82
N MET A 113 12.69 11.25 38.90
CA MET A 113 13.54 10.94 37.74
C MET A 113 13.21 9.58 37.11
N ARG A 114 12.88 8.56 37.91
CA ARG A 114 12.41 7.27 37.41
C ARG A 114 11.09 7.42 36.66
N MET A 115 10.15 8.19 37.22
CA MET A 115 8.86 8.47 36.59
C MET A 115 9.00 9.27 35.29
N ALA A 116 9.91 10.25 35.25
CA ALA A 116 10.21 10.97 34.01
C ALA A 116 10.77 10.05 32.91
N ARG A 117 11.69 9.13 33.25
CA ARG A 117 12.22 8.15 32.30
C ARG A 117 11.17 7.15 31.84
N TYR A 118 10.32 6.68 32.75
CA TYR A 118 9.22 5.78 32.41
C TYR A 118 8.25 6.45 31.42
N ARG A 119 7.81 7.69 31.69
CA ARG A 119 6.94 8.45 30.77
C ARG A 119 7.57 8.66 29.39
N LYS A 120 8.86 8.99 29.34
CA LYS A 120 9.59 9.14 28.07
C LYS A 120 9.60 7.83 27.28
N ARG A 121 9.97 6.72 27.92
CA ARG A 121 10.00 5.39 27.27
C ARG A 121 8.61 4.93 26.83
N PHE A 122 7.59 5.18 27.66
CA PHE A 122 6.21 4.86 27.36
C PHE A 122 5.76 5.58 26.08
N LYS A 123 6.00 6.89 25.98
CA LYS A 123 5.73 7.67 24.77
C LYS A 123 6.49 7.14 23.55
N GLU A 124 7.81 6.89 23.68
CA GLU A 124 8.62 6.33 22.60
C GLU A 124 8.08 4.97 22.13
N THR A 125 7.62 4.13 23.05
CA THR A 125 7.06 2.81 22.74
C THR A 125 5.72 2.91 22.00
N LEU A 126 4.84 3.83 22.43
CA LEU A 126 3.60 4.11 21.71
C LEU A 126 3.89 4.63 20.29
N ASP A 127 4.80 5.59 20.14
CA ASP A 127 5.18 6.14 18.83
C ASP A 127 5.72 5.03 17.91
N ILE A 128 6.56 4.11 18.42
CA ILE A 128 7.04 2.94 17.67
C ILE A 128 5.90 2.04 17.23
N HIS A 129 4.96 1.72 18.12
CA HIS A 129 3.84 0.85 17.75
C HIS A 129 2.90 1.51 16.73
N ILE A 130 2.61 2.81 16.87
CA ILE A 130 1.75 3.53 15.93
C ILE A 130 2.41 3.66 14.55
N THR A 131 3.69 4.04 14.51
CA THR A 131 4.44 4.18 13.24
C THR A 131 4.70 2.82 12.57
N GLY A 132 4.88 1.76 13.35
CA GLY A 132 5.00 0.38 12.88
C GLY A 132 3.66 -0.33 12.65
N GLU A 133 2.55 0.41 12.61
CA GLU A 133 1.18 -0.10 12.38
C GLU A 133 0.76 -1.28 13.30
N SER A 134 1.39 -1.37 14.48
CA SER A 134 1.15 -2.38 15.51
C SER A 134 0.09 -1.89 16.50
N TYR A 135 -1.14 -1.72 16.02
CA TYR A 135 -2.21 -1.06 16.78
C TYR A 135 -2.72 -1.85 17.99
N GLU A 136 -2.69 -3.18 17.96
CA GLU A 136 -3.15 -4.01 19.08
C GLU A 136 -2.24 -3.85 20.33
N PRO A 137 -0.90 -4.00 20.22
CA PRO A 137 0.00 -3.67 21.32
C PRO A 137 -0.16 -2.22 21.81
N ALA A 138 -0.31 -1.26 20.89
CA ALA A 138 -0.52 0.14 21.26
C ALA A 138 -1.79 0.34 22.09
N LEU A 139 -2.90 -0.27 21.66
CA LEU A 139 -4.18 -0.16 22.37
C LEU A 139 -4.10 -0.80 23.77
N LYS A 140 -3.50 -1.99 23.89
CA LYS A 140 -3.30 -2.66 25.19
C LYS A 140 -2.50 -1.79 26.17
N LEU A 141 -1.38 -1.22 25.71
CA LEU A 141 -0.57 -0.31 26.52
C LEU A 141 -1.35 0.94 26.93
N CYS A 142 -2.20 1.47 26.06
CA CYS A 142 -3.06 2.60 26.39
C CYS A 142 -4.11 2.21 27.45
N GLU A 143 -4.76 1.05 27.31
CA GLU A 143 -5.77 0.58 28.27
C GLU A 143 -5.19 0.34 29.66
N GLU A 144 -4.00 -0.26 29.75
CA GLU A 144 -3.26 -0.40 31.01
C GLU A 144 -2.96 0.97 31.63
N ALA A 145 -2.46 1.92 30.83
CA ALA A 145 -2.09 3.23 31.33
C ALA A 145 -3.30 4.12 31.71
N LEU A 146 -4.45 3.94 31.06
CA LEU A 146 -5.70 4.65 31.39
C LEU A 146 -6.30 4.20 32.72
N SER A 147 -6.00 2.98 33.19
CA SER A 147 -6.44 2.53 34.52
C SER A 147 -5.86 3.39 35.66
N GLU A 148 -4.64 3.89 35.47
CA GLU A 148 -3.93 4.77 36.42
C GLU A 148 -4.10 6.26 36.09
N MET A 149 -4.26 6.59 34.80
CA MET A 149 -4.32 7.96 34.30
C MET A 149 -5.52 8.14 33.34
N PRO A 150 -6.77 8.12 33.84
CA PRO A 150 -7.98 8.07 33.00
C PRO A 150 -8.23 9.36 32.20
N ASP A 151 -7.54 10.44 32.52
CA ASP A 151 -7.75 11.78 31.96
C ASP A 151 -6.58 12.23 31.06
N ASN A 152 -5.67 11.32 30.69
CA ASN A 152 -4.50 11.69 29.89
C ASN A 152 -4.85 11.83 28.40
N ASP A 153 -4.83 13.06 27.90
CA ASP A 153 -5.09 13.43 26.51
C ASP A 153 -4.31 12.60 25.48
N GLU A 154 -3.00 12.39 25.69
CA GLU A 154 -2.14 11.68 24.73
C GLU A 154 -2.54 10.21 24.62
N ILE A 155 -2.88 9.60 25.75
CA ILE A 155 -3.27 8.19 25.82
C ILE A 155 -4.68 7.99 25.27
N LEU A 156 -5.63 8.85 25.63
CA LEU A 156 -7.00 8.80 25.12
C LEU A 156 -7.04 8.98 23.59
N PHE A 157 -6.29 9.93 23.05
CA PHE A 157 -6.17 10.11 21.59
C PHE A 157 -5.62 8.85 20.93
N THR A 158 -4.53 8.31 21.46
CA THR A 158 -3.85 7.14 20.88
C THR A 158 -4.74 5.92 20.96
N ALA A 159 -5.46 5.70 22.07
CA ALA A 159 -6.43 4.63 22.23
C ALA A 159 -7.58 4.73 21.22
N ALA A 160 -8.15 5.92 21.03
CA ALA A 160 -9.21 6.15 20.05
C ALA A 160 -8.73 5.84 18.62
N PHE A 161 -7.54 6.33 18.27
CA PHE A 161 -6.94 6.11 16.96
C PHE A 161 -6.61 4.63 16.71
N SER A 162 -5.94 3.96 17.66
CA SER A 162 -5.62 2.52 17.58
C SER A 162 -6.88 1.66 17.50
N ALA A 163 -7.91 1.95 18.29
CA ALA A 163 -9.19 1.25 18.21
C ALA A 163 -9.86 1.44 16.84
N SER A 164 -9.74 2.63 16.23
CA SER A 164 -10.23 2.89 14.87
C SER A 164 -9.51 2.01 13.84
N MET A 165 -8.18 1.94 13.93
CA MET A 165 -7.37 1.11 13.02
C MET A 165 -7.65 -0.40 13.16
N LEU A 166 -8.04 -0.85 14.36
CA LEU A 166 -8.46 -2.23 14.62
C LEU A 166 -9.94 -2.49 14.31
N SER A 167 -10.65 -1.51 13.74
CA SER A 167 -12.10 -1.60 13.46
C SER A 167 -12.97 -1.86 14.69
N LEU A 168 -12.54 -1.41 15.87
CA LEU A 168 -13.26 -1.56 17.15
C LEU A 168 -14.11 -0.31 17.43
N GLN A 169 -15.23 -0.17 16.71
CA GLN A 169 -16.07 1.03 16.71
C GLN A 169 -16.45 1.54 18.10
N ALA A 170 -17.07 0.70 18.94
CA ALA A 170 -17.54 1.11 20.26
C ALA A 170 -16.41 1.63 21.17
N LYS A 171 -15.21 1.03 21.08
CA LYS A 171 -14.02 1.49 21.83
C LYS A 171 -13.50 2.81 21.29
N ALA A 172 -13.41 2.94 19.97
CA ALA A 172 -12.94 4.17 19.32
C ALA A 172 -13.82 5.37 19.69
N GLU A 173 -15.15 5.21 19.59
CA GLU A 173 -16.13 6.22 19.98
C GLU A 173 -16.05 6.56 21.47
N HIS A 174 -15.90 5.56 22.34
CA HIS A 174 -15.76 5.77 23.78
C HIS A 174 -14.52 6.61 24.12
N TYR A 175 -13.35 6.26 23.56
CA TYR A 175 -12.12 7.01 23.81
C TYR A 175 -12.14 8.40 23.17
N ALA A 176 -12.69 8.55 21.96
CA ALA A 176 -12.82 9.85 21.32
C ALA A 176 -13.75 10.80 22.08
N LYS A 177 -14.87 10.28 22.62
CA LYS A 177 -15.77 11.04 23.50
C LYS A 177 -15.06 11.46 24.78
N SER A 178 -14.36 10.52 25.43
CA SER A 178 -13.59 10.81 26.65
C SER A 178 -12.50 11.85 26.39
N PHE A 179 -11.82 11.79 25.25
CA PHE A 179 -10.86 12.78 24.80
C PHE A 179 -11.52 14.16 24.61
N SER A 180 -12.67 14.23 23.95
CA SER A 180 -13.40 15.49 23.71
C SER A 180 -13.85 16.20 25.00
N GLU A 181 -14.32 15.43 25.98
CA GLU A 181 -14.77 15.94 27.28
C GLU A 181 -13.61 16.53 28.09
N LYS A 182 -12.43 15.88 28.06
CA LYS A 182 -11.31 16.18 28.96
C LYS A 182 -10.24 17.06 28.33
N SER A 183 -10.04 16.97 27.02
CA SER A 183 -8.94 17.65 26.35
C SER A 183 -9.16 19.16 26.27
N THR A 184 -8.05 19.89 26.44
CA THR A 184 -7.99 21.34 26.24
C THR A 184 -7.96 21.72 24.76
N ASP A 185 -7.54 20.81 23.87
CA ASP A 185 -7.46 21.06 22.43
C ASP A 185 -8.80 20.72 21.75
N LYS A 186 -9.69 21.71 21.69
CA LYS A 186 -11.01 21.55 21.08
C LYS A 186 -10.96 21.34 19.56
N THR A 187 -9.94 21.87 18.89
CA THR A 187 -9.74 21.65 17.45
C THR A 187 -9.40 20.20 17.16
N LEU A 188 -8.39 19.63 17.85
CA LEU A 188 -8.03 18.24 17.68
C LEU A 188 -9.14 17.28 18.15
N SER A 189 -9.90 17.66 19.17
CA SER A 189 -11.07 16.89 19.63
C SER A 189 -12.16 16.78 18.56
N ALA A 190 -12.45 17.89 17.87
CA ALA A 190 -13.40 17.90 16.76
C ALA A 190 -12.89 17.08 15.58
N GLU A 191 -11.61 17.23 15.21
CA GLU A 191 -11.00 16.44 14.14
C GLU A 191 -10.96 14.94 14.45
N LEU A 192 -10.63 14.54 15.68
CA LEU A 192 -10.64 13.13 16.08
C LEU A 192 -12.06 12.55 16.02
N SER A 193 -13.05 13.30 16.47
CA SER A 193 -14.45 12.87 16.40
C SER A 193 -14.93 12.71 14.96
N ALA A 194 -14.61 13.69 14.09
CA ALA A 194 -14.93 13.63 12.67
C ALA A 194 -14.21 12.47 11.97
N PHE A 195 -12.95 12.21 12.34
CA PHE A 195 -12.19 11.06 11.86
C PHE A 195 -12.85 9.74 12.24
N VAL A 196 -13.16 9.52 13.54
CA VAL A 196 -13.76 8.26 14.01
C VAL A 196 -15.10 8.02 13.31
N ASP A 197 -15.96 9.03 13.27
CA ASP A 197 -17.26 8.96 12.61
C ASP A 197 -17.11 8.60 11.12
N ALA A 198 -16.26 9.32 10.38
CA ALA A 198 -16.01 9.04 8.97
C ALA A 198 -15.38 7.65 8.74
N TRP A 199 -14.49 7.22 9.63
CA TRP A 199 -13.79 5.94 9.54
C TRP A 199 -14.75 4.76 9.63
N PHE A 200 -15.82 4.86 10.41
CA PHE A 200 -16.82 3.80 10.55
C PHE A 200 -18.03 3.98 9.62
N SER A 201 -18.33 5.20 9.19
CA SER A 201 -19.47 5.45 8.28
C SER A 201 -19.16 5.17 6.82
N HIS A 202 -17.88 5.16 6.39
CA HIS A 202 -17.50 5.02 4.98
C HIS A 202 -18.08 3.82 4.20
N PRO A 203 -18.43 2.65 4.79
CA PRO A 203 -19.06 1.57 4.03
C PRO A 203 -20.49 1.91 3.61
N TYR A 204 -21.18 2.72 4.42
CA TYR A 204 -22.59 3.07 4.28
C TYR A 204 -22.79 4.44 3.62
N ASP A 205 -21.93 5.40 3.95
CA ASP A 205 -21.96 6.77 3.44
C ASP A 205 -20.54 7.23 3.03
N PRO A 206 -20.06 6.78 1.85
CA PRO A 206 -18.71 7.06 1.40
C PRO A 206 -18.46 8.53 1.05
N GLU A 207 -19.49 9.27 0.62
CA GLU A 207 -19.35 10.68 0.22
C GLU A 207 -19.12 11.59 1.43
N ILE A 208 -19.96 11.45 2.46
CA ILE A 208 -19.83 12.24 3.69
C ILE A 208 -18.54 11.83 4.43
N ALA A 209 -18.22 10.54 4.46
CA ALA A 209 -16.97 10.07 5.05
C ALA A 209 -15.76 10.70 4.37
N LEU A 210 -15.74 10.74 3.04
CA LEU A 210 -14.63 11.35 2.29
C LEU A 210 -14.49 12.85 2.58
N GLU A 211 -15.60 13.60 2.62
CA GLU A 211 -15.58 15.03 2.93
C GLU A 211 -14.96 15.30 4.31
N LYS A 212 -15.40 14.55 5.33
CA LYS A 212 -14.86 14.65 6.69
C LYS A 212 -13.36 14.31 6.72
N LEU A 213 -12.93 13.25 6.06
CA LEU A 213 -11.51 12.86 6.01
C LEU A 213 -10.64 13.89 5.27
N LEU A 214 -11.15 14.52 4.19
CA LEU A 214 -10.42 15.56 3.47
C LEU A 214 -10.26 16.85 4.28
N SER A 215 -11.20 17.13 5.20
CA SER A 215 -11.19 18.29 6.08
C SER A 215 -10.17 18.21 7.21
N LEU A 216 -9.60 17.03 7.48
CA LEU A 216 -8.61 16.83 8.54
C LEU A 216 -7.32 17.61 8.26
N SER A 217 -6.88 18.42 9.24
CA SER A 217 -5.64 19.20 9.13
C SER A 217 -4.51 18.66 10.00
N SER A 218 -4.82 17.90 11.05
CA SER A 218 -3.84 17.34 11.97
C SER A 218 -2.97 16.27 11.33
N ARG A 219 -1.65 16.48 11.37
CA ARG A 219 -0.65 15.49 10.96
C ARG A 219 -0.73 14.19 11.77
N ARG A 220 -1.31 14.22 12.98
CA ARG A 220 -1.49 13.02 13.83
C ARG A 220 -2.57 12.08 13.27
N LEU A 221 -3.54 12.63 12.54
CA LEU A 221 -4.63 11.86 11.91
C LEU A 221 -4.33 11.53 10.45
N MET A 222 -3.61 12.40 9.75
CA MET A 222 -3.19 12.20 8.35
C MET A 222 -2.00 11.23 8.23
N THR A 223 -2.18 10.00 8.74
CA THR A 223 -1.22 8.90 8.64
C THR A 223 -1.32 8.16 7.30
N ALA A 224 -0.37 7.28 7.00
CA ALA A 224 -0.38 6.51 5.74
C ALA A 224 -1.67 5.69 5.53
N PRO A 225 -2.22 4.95 6.52
CA PRO A 225 -3.51 4.27 6.37
C PRO A 225 -4.68 5.20 6.04
N VAL A 226 -4.72 6.38 6.67
CA VAL A 226 -5.79 7.34 6.44
C VAL A 226 -5.70 7.95 5.04
N LYS A 227 -4.50 8.31 4.59
CA LYS A 227 -4.26 8.75 3.20
C LYS A 227 -4.65 7.68 2.20
N LYS A 228 -4.31 6.41 2.47
CA LYS A 228 -4.70 5.27 1.63
C LYS A 228 -6.22 5.16 1.53
N ARG A 229 -6.94 5.25 2.65
CA ARG A 229 -8.42 5.20 2.67
C ARG A 229 -9.05 6.36 1.91
N ILE A 230 -8.53 7.58 2.05
CA ILE A 230 -8.98 8.74 1.27
C ILE A 230 -8.87 8.45 -0.23
N LYS A 231 -7.71 7.95 -0.68
CA LYS A 231 -7.50 7.59 -2.09
C LYS A 231 -8.45 6.51 -2.57
N GLU A 232 -8.65 5.44 -1.79
CA GLU A 232 -9.60 4.36 -2.09
C GLU A 232 -11.03 4.90 -2.26
N LEU A 233 -11.48 5.80 -1.38
CA LEU A 233 -12.80 6.42 -1.47
C LEU A 233 -12.93 7.33 -2.69
N ILE A 234 -11.91 8.12 -3.01
CA ILE A 234 -11.90 8.97 -4.21
C ILE A 234 -12.04 8.12 -5.48
N LEU A 235 -11.32 7.00 -5.56
CA LEU A 235 -11.40 6.06 -6.69
C LEU A 235 -12.77 5.39 -6.77
N LYS A 236 -13.30 4.91 -5.63
CA LYS A 236 -14.63 4.28 -5.55
C LYS A 236 -15.74 5.23 -6.01
N LEU A 237 -15.64 6.51 -5.65
CA LEU A 237 -16.60 7.56 -6.01
C LEU A 237 -16.33 8.18 -7.39
N ARG A 238 -15.26 7.77 -8.08
CA ARG A 238 -14.85 8.31 -9.40
C ARG A 238 -14.64 9.83 -9.39
N LEU A 239 -14.15 10.38 -8.29
CA LEU A 239 -13.93 11.82 -8.10
C LEU A 239 -12.52 12.24 -8.52
N ASN A 240 -12.23 12.14 -9.82
CA ASN A 240 -10.86 12.26 -10.34
C ASN A 240 -10.16 13.59 -9.99
N ASP A 241 -10.88 14.71 -10.04
CA ASP A 241 -10.32 16.03 -9.72
C ASP A 241 -9.87 16.11 -8.25
N LYS A 242 -10.61 15.45 -7.34
CA LYS A 242 -10.24 15.39 -5.92
C LYS A 242 -8.98 14.58 -5.68
N PHE A 243 -8.70 13.57 -6.51
CA PHE A 243 -7.46 12.80 -6.41
C PHE A 243 -6.26 13.69 -6.69
N GLU A 244 -6.32 14.46 -7.78
CA GLU A 244 -5.24 15.37 -8.15
C GLU A 244 -5.04 16.47 -7.11
N GLU A 245 -6.12 17.11 -6.64
CA GLU A 245 -6.04 18.11 -5.58
C GLU A 245 -5.39 17.53 -4.31
N PHE A 246 -5.80 16.33 -3.93
CA PHE A 246 -5.25 15.63 -2.77
C PHE A 246 -3.74 15.38 -2.93
N ILE A 247 -3.29 14.82 -4.05
CA ILE A 247 -1.86 14.57 -4.29
C ILE A 247 -1.07 15.89 -4.34
N ARG A 248 -1.62 16.94 -4.97
CA ARG A 248 -0.99 18.27 -5.00
C ARG A 248 -0.80 18.84 -3.61
N ARG A 249 -1.80 18.72 -2.74
CA ARG A 249 -1.71 19.13 -1.33
C ARG A 249 -0.61 18.35 -0.61
N GLU A 250 -0.56 17.04 -0.79
CA GLU A 250 0.46 16.18 -0.15
C GLU A 250 1.89 16.54 -0.59
N MET A 251 2.10 16.93 -1.85
CA MET A 251 3.41 17.40 -2.33
C MET A 251 3.91 18.67 -1.64
N THR A 252 3.01 19.49 -1.07
CA THR A 252 3.39 20.71 -0.33
C THR A 252 3.78 20.44 1.12
N VAL A 253 3.54 19.22 1.63
CA VAL A 253 3.84 18.87 3.01
C VAL A 253 5.37 18.79 3.22
N PRO A 254 5.94 19.42 4.26
CA PRO A 254 7.36 19.32 4.54
C PRO A 254 7.82 17.87 4.75
N GLY A 255 8.84 17.46 4.00
CA GLY A 255 9.37 16.09 4.04
C GLY A 255 8.63 15.07 3.16
N ALA A 256 7.66 15.52 2.34
CA ALA A 256 6.99 14.65 1.37
C ALA A 256 7.97 14.15 0.30
N ASP A 257 7.83 12.89 -0.10
CA ASP A 257 8.48 12.35 -1.29
C ASP A 257 7.71 12.80 -2.54
N VAL A 258 8.05 14.01 -3.00
CA VAL A 258 7.43 14.64 -4.16
C VAL A 258 7.54 13.77 -5.41
N ASN A 259 8.66 13.06 -5.60
CA ASN A 259 8.88 12.24 -6.78
C ASN A 259 7.94 11.02 -6.80
N SER A 260 7.77 10.36 -5.65
CA SER A 260 6.83 9.25 -5.51
C SER A 260 5.38 9.70 -5.72
N LEU A 261 4.98 10.82 -5.12
CA LEU A 261 3.65 11.40 -5.28
C LEU A 261 3.37 11.83 -6.74
N GLN A 262 4.35 12.38 -7.44
CA GLN A 262 4.23 12.71 -8.87
C GLN A 262 4.04 11.46 -9.71
N ARG A 263 4.81 10.39 -9.48
CA ARG A 263 4.62 9.11 -10.18
C ARG A 263 3.22 8.56 -9.97
N GLU A 264 2.74 8.59 -8.72
CA GLU A 264 1.40 8.16 -8.38
C GLU A 264 0.34 8.98 -9.13
N LEU A 265 0.48 10.30 -9.20
CA LEU A 265 -0.42 11.16 -9.97
C LEU A 265 -0.39 10.82 -11.46
N ILE A 266 0.80 10.60 -12.04
CA ILE A 266 0.93 10.27 -13.46
C ILE A 266 0.28 8.92 -13.76
N SER A 267 0.54 7.88 -12.96
CA SER A 267 -0.11 6.58 -13.11
C SER A 267 -1.62 6.70 -13.03
N PHE A 268 -2.13 7.47 -12.06
CA PHE A 268 -3.57 7.75 -11.95
C PHE A 268 -4.13 8.40 -13.22
N LEU A 269 -3.45 9.40 -13.78
CA LEU A 269 -3.89 10.05 -15.01
C LEU A 269 -3.90 9.10 -16.21
N ILE A 270 -2.93 8.19 -16.30
CA ILE A 270 -2.89 7.14 -17.34
C ILE A 270 -4.10 6.22 -17.20
N ASP A 271 -4.41 5.76 -15.98
CA ASP A 271 -5.53 4.86 -15.73
C ASP A 271 -6.89 5.54 -16.03
N GLN A 272 -6.98 6.86 -15.88
CA GLN A 272 -8.13 7.67 -16.28
C GLN A 272 -8.12 8.06 -17.77
N ARG A 273 -7.21 7.51 -18.57
CA ARG A 273 -7.03 7.81 -20.01
C ARG A 273 -6.72 9.29 -20.31
N GLN A 274 -6.20 10.04 -19.34
CA GLN A 274 -5.79 11.45 -19.47
C GLN A 274 -4.32 11.56 -19.92
N TYR A 275 -3.98 10.94 -21.04
CA TYR A 275 -2.60 10.74 -21.47
C TYR A 275 -1.85 12.04 -21.79
N GLU A 276 -2.52 13.05 -22.34
CA GLU A 276 -1.89 14.35 -22.63
C GLU A 276 -1.40 15.03 -21.36
N LYS A 277 -2.22 15.01 -20.31
CA LYS A 277 -1.88 15.60 -19.00
C LYS A 277 -0.78 14.81 -18.31
N ALA A 278 -0.84 13.48 -18.38
CA ALA A 278 0.22 12.59 -17.90
C ALA A 278 1.56 12.89 -18.61
N LEU A 279 1.54 13.03 -19.93
CA LEU A 279 2.72 13.32 -20.74
C LEU A 279 3.32 14.69 -20.43
N GLN A 280 2.49 15.72 -20.25
CA GLN A 280 2.95 17.05 -19.83
C GLN A 280 3.69 16.99 -18.49
N LEU A 281 3.15 16.26 -17.50
CA LEU A 281 3.80 16.10 -16.20
C LEU A 281 5.12 15.34 -16.32
N VAL A 282 5.17 14.26 -17.10
CA VAL A 282 6.41 13.50 -17.35
C VAL A 282 7.47 14.38 -18.02
N ASN A 283 7.11 15.17 -19.03
CA ASN A 283 8.05 16.03 -19.74
C ASN A 283 8.52 17.24 -18.92
N SER A 284 7.75 17.64 -17.90
CA SER A 284 8.09 18.77 -17.03
C SER A 284 9.16 18.43 -15.98
N ARG A 285 9.53 17.15 -15.86
CA ARG A 285 10.48 16.66 -14.86
C ARG A 285 11.62 15.87 -15.51
N PRO A 286 12.80 15.84 -14.88
CA PRO A 286 13.86 14.94 -15.33
C PRO A 286 13.46 13.48 -15.08
N ILE A 287 13.82 12.61 -16.02
CA ILE A 287 13.65 11.15 -15.90
C ILE A 287 14.81 10.64 -15.06
N ASP A 288 14.57 10.40 -13.78
CA ASP A 288 15.64 10.09 -12.81
C ASP A 288 15.68 8.60 -12.43
N SER A 289 14.67 7.82 -12.81
CA SER A 289 14.56 6.41 -12.45
C SER A 289 14.06 5.53 -13.59
N LEU A 290 14.28 4.22 -13.46
CA LEU A 290 13.69 3.23 -14.34
C LEU A 290 12.15 3.28 -14.30
N ASP A 291 11.56 3.54 -13.15
CA ASP A 291 10.09 3.65 -13.01
C ASP A 291 9.55 4.84 -13.82
N ASP A 292 10.27 5.96 -13.83
CA ASP A 292 9.88 7.12 -14.65
C ASP A 292 9.96 6.80 -16.16
N ASN A 293 10.94 6.00 -16.57
CA ASN A 293 11.04 5.51 -17.96
C ASN A 293 9.89 4.56 -18.32
N LEU A 294 9.54 3.62 -17.44
CA LEU A 294 8.44 2.68 -17.67
C LEU A 294 7.10 3.41 -17.80
N ILE A 295 6.86 4.43 -16.98
CA ILE A 295 5.69 5.31 -17.08
C ILE A 295 5.67 6.02 -18.44
N TYR A 296 6.80 6.59 -18.86
CA TYR A 296 6.91 7.25 -20.17
C TYR A 296 6.62 6.28 -21.32
N ILE A 297 7.19 5.07 -21.29
CA ILE A 297 6.94 4.01 -22.28
C ILE A 297 5.45 3.64 -22.33
N ARG A 298 4.80 3.49 -21.17
CA ARG A 298 3.36 3.20 -21.10
C ARG A 298 2.54 4.31 -21.76
N ILE A 299 2.84 5.59 -21.48
CA ILE A 299 2.16 6.73 -22.12
C ILE A 299 2.36 6.70 -23.65
N LEU A 300 3.56 6.38 -24.13
CA LEU A 300 3.82 6.26 -25.56
C LEU A 300 2.96 5.16 -26.21
N GLY A 301 2.86 3.99 -25.58
CA GLY A 301 1.99 2.90 -26.04
C GLY A 301 0.52 3.33 -26.14
N GLU A 302 -0.01 3.90 -25.06
CA GLU A 302 -1.40 4.35 -24.96
C GLU A 302 -1.74 5.53 -25.90
N THR A 303 -0.74 6.35 -26.27
CA THR A 303 -0.89 7.47 -27.22
C THR A 303 -0.60 7.08 -28.67
N ALA A 304 -0.64 5.78 -28.98
CA ALA A 304 -0.45 5.26 -30.33
C ALA A 304 0.95 5.58 -30.93
N GLN A 305 1.94 5.71 -30.05
CA GLN A 305 3.36 5.93 -30.35
C GLN A 305 4.19 4.67 -30.00
N GLU A 306 3.66 3.49 -30.30
CA GLU A 306 4.19 2.18 -29.91
C GLU A 306 5.60 1.95 -30.48
N LYS A 307 5.91 2.47 -31.67
CA LYS A 307 7.28 2.41 -32.23
C LYS A 307 8.30 3.10 -31.32
N LYS A 308 7.98 4.30 -30.83
CA LYS A 308 8.84 5.02 -29.88
C LYS A 308 8.94 4.27 -28.55
N ALA A 309 7.82 3.71 -28.08
CA ALA A 309 7.77 2.91 -26.85
C ALA A 309 8.71 1.70 -26.95
N MET A 310 8.63 0.95 -28.06
CA MET A 310 9.50 -0.19 -28.34
C MET A 310 10.97 0.22 -28.46
N THR A 311 11.29 1.33 -29.14
CA THR A 311 12.67 1.82 -29.25
C THR A 311 13.25 2.25 -27.90
N ALA A 312 12.50 3.04 -27.12
CA ALA A 312 12.93 3.47 -25.78
C ALA A 312 13.17 2.26 -24.86
N THR A 313 12.27 1.28 -24.90
CA THR A 313 12.39 0.05 -24.11
C THR A 313 13.61 -0.77 -24.53
N ARG A 314 13.85 -0.92 -25.84
CA ARG A 314 15.03 -1.63 -26.37
C ARG A 314 16.34 -0.97 -25.95
N GLN A 315 16.41 0.36 -25.96
CA GLN A 315 17.57 1.10 -25.47
C GLN A 315 17.83 0.80 -23.99
N LEU A 316 16.78 0.79 -23.16
CA LEU A 316 16.90 0.45 -21.73
C LEU A 316 17.30 -1.01 -21.50
N LEU A 317 16.81 -1.95 -22.32
CA LEU A 317 17.21 -3.35 -22.25
C LEU A 317 18.71 -3.56 -22.52
N SER A 318 19.35 -2.68 -23.30
CA SER A 318 20.81 -2.72 -23.50
C SER A 318 21.60 -2.37 -22.23
N VAL A 319 20.99 -1.58 -21.33
CA VAL A 319 21.56 -1.16 -20.05
C VAL A 319 21.16 -2.11 -18.92
N TYR A 320 19.91 -2.57 -18.92
CA TYR A 320 19.30 -3.41 -17.87
C TYR A 320 18.77 -4.74 -18.45
N PRO A 321 19.65 -5.64 -18.94
CA PRO A 321 19.25 -6.83 -19.69
C PRO A 321 18.52 -7.91 -18.87
N ASN A 322 18.47 -7.77 -17.55
CA ASN A 322 17.84 -8.72 -16.63
C ASN A 322 16.52 -8.18 -16.01
N GLU A 323 16.11 -6.96 -16.39
CA GLU A 323 14.90 -6.34 -15.84
C GLU A 323 13.66 -6.83 -16.61
N LEU A 324 12.86 -7.69 -15.97
CA LEU A 324 11.67 -8.29 -16.57
C LEU A 324 10.60 -7.27 -16.97
N ARG A 325 10.46 -6.17 -16.21
CA ARG A 325 9.48 -5.12 -16.50
C ARG A 325 9.71 -4.44 -17.85
N LEU A 326 10.95 -4.40 -18.32
CA LEU A 326 11.26 -3.86 -19.65
C LEU A 326 10.85 -4.83 -20.76
N TYR A 327 10.99 -6.14 -20.56
CA TYR A 327 10.49 -7.12 -21.53
C TYR A 327 8.97 -7.05 -21.64
N GLU A 328 8.29 -6.96 -20.50
CA GLU A 328 6.84 -6.78 -20.42
C GLU A 328 6.39 -5.48 -21.10
N ALA A 329 7.03 -4.35 -20.80
CA ALA A 329 6.70 -3.08 -21.44
C ALA A 329 6.87 -3.12 -22.98
N TRP A 330 7.90 -3.82 -23.47
CA TRP A 330 8.12 -4.00 -24.90
C TRP A 330 7.01 -4.86 -25.53
N ILE A 331 6.71 -6.02 -24.93
CA ILE A 331 5.67 -6.94 -25.42
C ILE A 331 4.29 -6.29 -25.39
N ASN A 332 3.95 -5.56 -24.33
CA ASN A 332 2.68 -4.84 -24.25
C ASN A 332 2.58 -3.75 -25.33
N SER A 333 3.66 -3.01 -25.60
CA SER A 333 3.71 -2.04 -26.70
C SER A 333 3.51 -2.69 -28.06
N TRP A 334 4.08 -3.89 -28.26
CA TRP A 334 3.92 -4.66 -29.48
C TRP A 334 2.47 -5.17 -29.65
N LEU A 335 1.86 -5.71 -28.59
CA LEU A 335 0.47 -6.19 -28.61
C LEU A 335 -0.52 -5.03 -28.83
N MET A 336 -0.28 -3.86 -28.25
CA MET A 336 -1.05 -2.65 -28.53
C MET A 336 -0.96 -2.26 -30.01
N ALA A 337 0.25 -2.30 -30.59
CA ALA A 337 0.44 -2.03 -32.01
C ALA A 337 -0.28 -3.05 -32.90
N PHE A 338 -0.21 -4.34 -32.56
CA PHE A 338 -0.93 -5.41 -33.25
C PHE A 338 -2.44 -5.20 -33.19
N GLY A 339 -3.00 -4.95 -32.01
CA GLY A 339 -4.44 -4.71 -31.83
C GLY A 339 -4.94 -3.46 -32.59
N ARG A 340 -4.11 -2.42 -32.70
CA ARG A 340 -4.47 -1.23 -33.48
C ARG A 340 -4.35 -1.45 -34.99
N LEU A 341 -3.28 -2.10 -35.44
CA LEU A 341 -3.01 -2.32 -36.87
C LEU A 341 -3.83 -3.47 -37.45
N GLN A 342 -4.32 -4.38 -36.60
CA GLN A 342 -4.92 -5.66 -36.99
C GLN A 342 -4.01 -6.48 -37.93
N ALA A 343 -2.70 -6.34 -37.73
CA ALA A 343 -1.65 -6.98 -38.52
C ALA A 343 -0.35 -7.03 -37.70
N ILE A 344 0.54 -7.99 -38.03
CA ILE A 344 1.85 -8.15 -37.38
C ILE A 344 2.66 -6.85 -37.50
N PRO A 345 3.02 -6.19 -36.38
CA PRO A 345 3.90 -5.02 -36.39
C PRO A 345 5.25 -5.37 -37.01
N SER A 346 5.57 -4.72 -38.12
CA SER A 346 6.76 -5.01 -38.93
C SER A 346 7.49 -3.73 -39.36
N GLY A 347 8.70 -3.91 -39.90
CA GLY A 347 9.61 -2.84 -40.29
C GLY A 347 10.47 -2.37 -39.12
N GLN A 348 11.26 -1.32 -39.38
CA GLN A 348 12.21 -0.83 -38.40
C GLN A 348 11.54 0.07 -37.34
N ASP A 349 11.98 -0.12 -36.11
CA ASP A 349 11.79 0.85 -35.02
C ASP A 349 12.62 2.12 -35.27
N ASP A 350 12.43 3.16 -34.45
CA ASP A 350 13.11 4.45 -34.63
C ASP A 350 14.65 4.35 -34.46
N GLY A 351 15.15 3.22 -33.93
CA GLY A 351 16.57 2.91 -33.83
C GLY A 351 17.04 1.82 -34.80
N GLY A 352 16.29 1.53 -35.86
CA GLY A 352 16.69 0.67 -36.97
C GLY A 352 16.55 -0.85 -36.77
N LYS A 353 16.06 -1.33 -35.62
CA LYS A 353 15.84 -2.78 -35.39
C LYS A 353 14.50 -3.20 -35.97
N ASP A 354 14.47 -4.31 -36.70
CA ASP A 354 13.21 -4.88 -37.16
C ASP A 354 12.34 -5.34 -35.98
N ILE A 355 11.08 -4.89 -35.97
CA ILE A 355 10.15 -5.08 -34.86
C ILE A 355 9.74 -6.56 -34.74
N SER A 356 9.49 -7.26 -35.86
CA SER A 356 9.15 -8.68 -35.85
C SER A 356 10.32 -9.54 -35.36
N GLU A 357 11.54 -9.29 -35.85
CA GLU A 357 12.73 -10.00 -35.38
C GLU A 357 12.97 -9.80 -33.87
N MET A 358 12.76 -8.57 -33.37
CA MET A 358 12.92 -8.27 -31.94
C MET A 358 11.90 -9.03 -31.09
N ALA A 359 10.66 -9.19 -31.57
CA ALA A 359 9.64 -9.97 -30.87
C ALA A 359 10.07 -11.44 -30.74
N ASP A 360 10.55 -12.06 -31.83
CA ASP A 360 11.09 -13.41 -31.82
C ASP A 360 12.30 -13.55 -30.87
N GLU A 361 13.22 -12.59 -30.87
CA GLU A 361 14.38 -12.58 -29.97
C GLU A 361 13.96 -12.53 -28.51
N ILE A 362 12.97 -11.70 -28.14
CA ILE A 362 12.48 -11.60 -26.77
C ILE A 362 11.81 -12.90 -26.34
N VAL A 363 10.91 -13.45 -27.17
CA VAL A 363 10.23 -14.72 -26.90
C VAL A 363 11.25 -15.84 -26.68
N ALA A 364 12.29 -15.92 -27.52
CA ALA A 364 13.33 -16.94 -27.41
C ALA A 364 14.30 -16.74 -26.22
N LYS A 365 14.52 -15.49 -25.78
CA LYS A 365 15.44 -15.17 -24.69
C LYS A 365 14.86 -15.51 -23.32
N LEU A 366 13.55 -15.32 -23.13
CA LEU A 366 12.89 -15.52 -21.85
C LEU A 366 12.70 -17.01 -21.56
N LYS A 367 13.06 -17.44 -20.35
CA LYS A 367 12.92 -18.83 -19.92
C LYS A 367 11.53 -19.04 -19.29
N PRO A 368 10.60 -19.79 -19.93
CA PRO A 368 9.19 -19.80 -19.55
C PRO A 368 8.94 -20.28 -18.11
N GLY A 369 9.63 -21.33 -17.66
CA GLY A 369 9.40 -21.92 -16.33
C GLY A 369 9.70 -21.00 -15.14
N HIS A 370 10.59 -20.01 -15.29
CA HIS A 370 10.84 -19.04 -14.20
C HIS A 370 9.73 -17.99 -14.11
N LEU A 371 9.03 -17.72 -15.22
CA LEU A 371 8.03 -16.67 -15.28
C LEU A 371 6.73 -17.05 -14.58
N ILE A 372 6.41 -18.35 -14.42
CA ILE A 372 5.18 -18.81 -13.75
C ILE A 372 4.98 -18.13 -12.39
N THR A 373 6.06 -18.01 -11.62
CA THR A 373 6.02 -17.41 -10.26
C THR A 373 6.51 -15.97 -10.24
N MET A 374 7.40 -15.59 -11.15
CA MET A 374 7.99 -14.25 -11.15
C MET A 374 7.12 -13.21 -11.88
N ASN A 375 6.53 -13.58 -13.02
CA ASN A 375 5.71 -12.70 -13.85
C ASN A 375 4.82 -13.53 -14.80
N PRO A 376 3.69 -14.06 -14.30
CA PRO A 376 2.77 -14.90 -15.10
C PRO A 376 2.06 -14.11 -16.22
N GLU A 377 1.87 -12.80 -16.05
CA GLU A 377 1.33 -11.93 -17.09
C GLU A 377 2.26 -11.87 -18.30
N LEU A 378 3.56 -11.64 -18.06
CA LEU A 378 4.57 -11.69 -19.12
C LEU A 378 4.59 -13.08 -19.79
N LEU A 379 4.48 -14.18 -19.03
CA LEU A 379 4.45 -15.53 -19.58
C LEU A 379 3.28 -15.74 -20.56
N LEU A 380 2.09 -15.26 -20.19
CA LEU A 380 0.92 -15.35 -21.05
C LEU A 380 1.05 -14.45 -22.28
N ASN A 381 1.58 -13.22 -22.12
CA ASN A 381 1.76 -12.30 -23.23
C ASN A 381 2.83 -12.75 -24.23
N ILE A 382 3.92 -13.39 -23.79
CA ILE A 382 4.89 -13.98 -24.74
C ILE A 382 4.31 -15.19 -25.47
N LEU A 383 3.39 -15.96 -24.85
CA LEU A 383 2.68 -17.03 -25.53
C LEU A 383 1.78 -16.47 -26.64
N ARG A 384 1.04 -15.38 -26.36
CA ARG A 384 0.26 -14.65 -27.37
C ARG A 384 1.12 -14.24 -28.55
N VAL A 385 2.24 -13.57 -28.28
CA VAL A 385 3.16 -13.14 -29.34
C VAL A 385 3.70 -14.34 -30.12
N ALA A 386 4.10 -15.42 -29.46
CA ALA A 386 4.59 -16.63 -30.12
C ALA A 386 3.53 -17.27 -31.04
N VAL A 387 2.26 -17.27 -30.63
CA VAL A 387 1.14 -17.77 -31.43
C VAL A 387 0.87 -16.84 -32.62
N ILE A 388 0.82 -15.52 -32.41
CA ILE A 388 0.57 -14.53 -33.48
C ILE A 388 1.68 -14.55 -34.55
N LEU A 389 2.93 -14.81 -34.14
CA LEU A 389 4.07 -14.94 -35.06
C LEU A 389 4.18 -16.33 -35.70
N ASP A 390 3.29 -17.27 -35.39
CA ASP A 390 3.37 -18.69 -35.79
C ASP A 390 4.73 -19.36 -35.42
N ASN A 391 5.28 -18.99 -34.26
CA ASN A 391 6.54 -19.55 -33.77
C ASN A 391 6.30 -20.86 -33.00
N GLN A 392 5.94 -21.92 -33.74
CA GLN A 392 5.60 -23.24 -33.20
C GLN A 392 6.63 -23.84 -32.22
N PRO A 393 7.96 -23.72 -32.43
CA PRO A 393 8.95 -24.16 -31.45
C PRO A 393 8.79 -23.50 -30.08
N GLN A 394 8.53 -22.18 -30.05
CA GLN A 394 8.36 -21.44 -28.80
C GLN A 394 7.00 -21.72 -28.16
N VAL A 395 5.92 -21.84 -28.95
CA VAL A 395 4.60 -22.24 -28.44
C VAL A 395 4.68 -23.57 -27.69
N LYS A 396 5.38 -24.56 -28.24
CA LYS A 396 5.58 -25.88 -27.59
C LYS A 396 6.37 -25.82 -26.28
N LEU A 397 7.23 -24.82 -26.11
CA LEU A 397 8.00 -24.61 -24.89
C LEU A 397 7.22 -23.82 -23.84
N ILE A 398 6.43 -22.83 -24.28
CA ILE A 398 5.75 -21.87 -23.39
C ILE A 398 4.40 -22.40 -22.93
N ALA A 399 3.59 -22.99 -23.82
CA ALA A 399 2.21 -23.40 -23.50
C ALA A 399 2.10 -24.36 -22.29
N PRO A 400 2.94 -25.41 -22.15
CA PRO A 400 2.89 -26.29 -20.98
C PRO A 400 3.23 -25.59 -19.66
N GLU A 401 4.06 -24.54 -19.71
CA GLU A 401 4.39 -23.74 -18.53
C GLU A 401 3.27 -22.74 -18.21
N ALA A 402 2.65 -22.13 -19.25
CA ALA A 402 1.51 -21.24 -19.08
C ALA A 402 0.27 -21.95 -18.49
N ALA A 403 0.06 -23.24 -18.83
CA ALA A 403 -1.00 -24.05 -18.23
C ALA A 403 -0.86 -24.26 -16.72
N LYS A 404 0.34 -24.04 -16.16
CA LYS A 404 0.64 -24.15 -14.72
C LYS A 404 0.49 -22.83 -13.97
N ILE A 405 0.08 -21.75 -14.65
CA ILE A 405 -0.20 -20.46 -14.01
C ILE A 405 -1.30 -20.64 -12.95
N ASN A 406 -1.11 -19.98 -11.80
CA ASN A 406 -2.16 -19.83 -10.80
C ASN A 406 -3.03 -18.63 -11.19
N PHE A 407 -4.24 -18.88 -11.69
CA PHE A 407 -5.11 -17.84 -12.25
C PHE A 407 -5.88 -17.10 -11.15
N ASP A 408 -5.52 -15.84 -10.94
CA ASP A 408 -6.36 -14.88 -10.23
C ASP A 408 -7.37 -14.22 -11.18
N GLU A 409 -8.14 -13.24 -10.69
CA GLU A 409 -9.17 -12.55 -11.48
C GLU A 409 -8.58 -11.76 -12.65
N ASN A 410 -7.42 -11.14 -12.47
CA ASN A 410 -6.77 -10.32 -13.50
C ASN A 410 -6.18 -11.20 -14.60
N LEU A 411 -5.50 -12.29 -14.23
CA LEU A 411 -4.94 -13.25 -15.19
C LEU A 411 -6.04 -14.00 -15.95
N ALA A 412 -7.17 -14.29 -15.30
CA ALA A 412 -8.33 -14.87 -15.98
C ALA A 412 -8.91 -13.89 -17.01
N ALA A 413 -9.02 -12.61 -16.67
CA ALA A 413 -9.46 -11.58 -17.62
C ALA A 413 -8.50 -11.45 -18.81
N LEU A 414 -7.18 -11.39 -18.55
CA LEU A 414 -6.17 -11.35 -19.60
C LEU A 414 -6.23 -12.59 -20.50
N LEU A 415 -6.40 -13.78 -19.91
CA LEU A 415 -6.57 -15.02 -20.67
C LEU A 415 -7.78 -14.90 -21.59
N MET A 416 -8.92 -14.44 -21.09
CA MET A 416 -10.14 -14.28 -21.88
C MET A 416 -9.96 -13.37 -23.09
N GLU A 417 -9.22 -12.27 -22.95
CA GLU A 417 -8.85 -11.37 -24.07
C GLU A 417 -7.93 -12.05 -25.09
N SER A 418 -7.11 -12.99 -24.64
CA SER A 418 -6.11 -13.69 -25.46
C SER A 418 -6.69 -14.83 -26.28
N ILE A 419 -7.81 -15.43 -25.86
CA ILE A 419 -8.37 -16.62 -26.50
C ILE A 419 -8.73 -16.38 -27.97
N ASP A 420 -9.29 -15.20 -28.29
CA ASP A 420 -9.68 -14.90 -29.68
C ASP A 420 -8.45 -14.86 -30.60
N GLU A 421 -7.32 -14.36 -30.10
CA GLU A 421 -6.05 -14.39 -30.83
C GLU A 421 -5.56 -15.82 -31.05
N PHE A 422 -5.69 -16.69 -30.05
CA PHE A 422 -5.33 -18.11 -30.19
C PHE A 422 -6.21 -18.84 -31.21
N ILE A 423 -7.52 -18.58 -31.22
CA ILE A 423 -8.45 -19.20 -32.17
C ILE A 423 -8.12 -18.74 -33.60
N VAL A 424 -7.94 -17.43 -33.81
CA VAL A 424 -7.67 -16.85 -35.14
C VAL A 424 -6.36 -17.39 -35.73
N ASN A 425 -5.37 -17.69 -34.88
CA ASN A 425 -4.08 -18.24 -35.29
C ASN A 425 -4.01 -19.78 -35.17
N GLU A 426 -5.15 -20.48 -35.23
CA GLU A 426 -5.26 -21.95 -35.24
C GLU A 426 -4.66 -22.67 -34.01
N ALA A 427 -4.40 -21.96 -32.91
CA ALA A 427 -3.88 -22.51 -31.65
C ALA A 427 -4.99 -22.94 -30.68
N THR A 428 -6.05 -23.57 -31.18
CA THR A 428 -7.25 -23.94 -30.41
C THR A 428 -6.95 -24.91 -29.26
N GLY A 429 -6.02 -25.85 -29.45
CA GLY A 429 -5.60 -26.76 -28.38
C GLY A 429 -4.98 -26.04 -27.18
N VAL A 430 -4.15 -25.03 -27.45
CA VAL A 430 -3.54 -24.20 -26.38
C VAL A 430 -4.62 -23.40 -25.64
N ALA A 431 -5.59 -22.86 -26.36
CA ALA A 431 -6.72 -22.14 -25.75
C ALA A 431 -7.54 -23.06 -24.82
N VAL A 432 -7.85 -24.29 -25.25
CA VAL A 432 -8.56 -25.28 -24.44
C VAL A 432 -7.78 -25.61 -23.17
N ASP A 433 -6.50 -25.97 -23.28
CA ASP A 433 -5.68 -26.36 -22.13
C ASP A 433 -5.60 -25.25 -21.05
N LEU A 434 -5.45 -23.99 -21.49
CA LEU A 434 -5.40 -22.83 -20.59
C LEU A 434 -6.77 -22.56 -19.93
N LEU A 435 -7.85 -22.61 -20.71
CA LEU A 435 -9.21 -22.40 -20.19
C LEU A 435 -9.62 -23.51 -19.23
N GLU A 436 -9.27 -24.76 -19.49
CA GLU A 436 -9.51 -25.87 -18.56
C GLU A 436 -8.75 -25.67 -17.25
N SER A 437 -7.48 -25.28 -17.32
CA SER A 437 -6.67 -24.98 -16.13
C SER A 437 -7.29 -23.84 -15.30
N ALA A 438 -7.61 -22.71 -15.94
CA ALA A 438 -8.21 -21.56 -15.27
C ALA A 438 -9.59 -21.89 -14.67
N ARG A 439 -10.45 -22.60 -15.42
CA ARG A 439 -11.79 -23.02 -14.98
C ARG A 439 -11.71 -23.94 -13.76
N ASN A 440 -10.78 -24.89 -13.74
CA ASN A 440 -10.61 -25.82 -12.62
C ASN A 440 -10.17 -25.10 -11.33
N GLN A 441 -9.42 -24.01 -11.46
CA GLN A 441 -8.99 -23.17 -10.33
C GLN A 441 -10.10 -22.18 -9.89
N ARG A 442 -10.96 -21.77 -10.82
CA ARG A 442 -12.04 -20.78 -10.62
C ARG A 442 -13.40 -21.33 -11.10
N PRO A 443 -13.99 -22.33 -10.43
CA PRO A 443 -15.26 -22.93 -10.85
C PRO A 443 -16.44 -21.94 -10.79
N ASP A 444 -16.38 -20.92 -9.95
CA ASP A 444 -17.44 -19.90 -9.83
C ASP A 444 -17.38 -18.84 -10.96
N ASP A 445 -16.32 -18.84 -11.78
CA ASP A 445 -16.18 -17.93 -12.91
C ASP A 445 -16.89 -18.51 -14.15
N HIS A 446 -18.17 -18.17 -14.26
CA HIS A 446 -19.02 -18.65 -15.35
C HIS A 446 -18.52 -18.19 -16.75
N ASN A 447 -17.76 -17.10 -16.86
CA ASN A 447 -17.25 -16.63 -18.14
C ASN A 447 -16.23 -17.61 -18.74
N LEU A 448 -15.40 -18.24 -17.89
CA LEU A 448 -14.45 -19.27 -18.32
C LEU A 448 -15.17 -20.49 -18.90
N HIS A 449 -16.28 -20.90 -18.28
CA HIS A 449 -17.12 -22.01 -18.76
C HIS A 449 -17.72 -21.71 -20.13
N ILE A 450 -18.29 -20.51 -20.30
CA ILE A 450 -18.88 -20.06 -21.55
C ILE A 450 -17.82 -19.98 -22.64
N LYS A 451 -16.65 -19.40 -22.36
CA LYS A 451 -15.58 -19.27 -23.36
C LYS A 451 -15.02 -20.62 -23.78
N LEU A 452 -14.85 -21.56 -22.84
CA LEU A 452 -14.42 -22.91 -23.18
C LEU A 452 -15.47 -23.64 -24.06
N ALA A 453 -16.75 -23.48 -23.76
CA ALA A 453 -17.81 -24.03 -24.60
C ALA A 453 -17.85 -23.37 -25.99
N GLU A 454 -17.55 -22.07 -26.08
CA GLU A 454 -17.44 -21.32 -27.34
C GLU A 454 -16.31 -21.86 -28.22
N VAL A 455 -15.13 -22.11 -27.63
CA VAL A 455 -13.98 -22.72 -28.33
C VAL A 455 -14.32 -24.13 -28.85
N HIS A 456 -15.09 -24.91 -28.07
CA HIS A 456 -15.53 -26.24 -28.49
C HIS A 456 -16.69 -26.24 -29.50
N LEU A 457 -17.41 -25.13 -29.68
CA LEU A 457 -18.63 -25.11 -30.48
C LEU A 457 -18.39 -25.63 -31.91
N ALA A 458 -17.31 -25.19 -32.55
CA ALA A 458 -16.99 -25.56 -33.92
C ALA A 458 -16.30 -26.93 -34.06
N THR A 459 -15.58 -27.38 -33.03
CA THR A 459 -14.71 -28.57 -33.09
C THR A 459 -15.33 -29.81 -32.44
N ASN A 460 -16.09 -29.61 -31.37
CA ASN A 460 -16.74 -30.66 -30.60
C ASN A 460 -18.01 -30.12 -29.90
N PRO A 461 -19.09 -29.89 -30.66
CA PRO A 461 -20.32 -29.29 -30.15
C PRO A 461 -20.98 -30.12 -29.05
N GLU A 462 -20.71 -31.43 -28.97
CA GLU A 462 -21.15 -32.29 -27.86
C GLU A 462 -20.50 -31.90 -26.52
N ILE A 463 -19.20 -31.60 -26.52
CA ILE A 463 -18.51 -31.11 -25.31
C ILE A 463 -19.04 -29.73 -24.93
N SER A 464 -19.21 -28.84 -25.92
CA SER A 464 -19.80 -27.52 -25.73
C SER A 464 -21.18 -27.61 -25.06
N ALA A 465 -22.07 -28.45 -25.58
CA ALA A 465 -23.40 -28.67 -25.01
C ALA A 465 -23.34 -29.16 -23.57
N LYS A 466 -22.47 -30.14 -23.26
CA LYS A 466 -22.33 -30.69 -21.89
C LYS A 466 -21.85 -29.67 -20.88
N ILE A 467 -20.86 -28.84 -21.23
CA ILE A 467 -20.34 -27.78 -20.35
C ILE A 467 -21.47 -26.81 -20.01
N LEU A 468 -22.23 -26.38 -21.02
CA LEU A 468 -23.28 -25.39 -20.85
C LEU A 468 -24.52 -25.96 -20.14
N GLU A 469 -24.85 -27.23 -20.35
CA GLU A 469 -25.92 -27.93 -19.64
C GLU A 469 -25.63 -27.97 -18.13
N SER A 470 -24.39 -28.30 -17.73
CA SER A 470 -23.96 -28.24 -16.33
C SER A 470 -24.06 -26.83 -15.75
N LEU A 471 -23.62 -25.81 -16.51
CA LEU A 471 -23.67 -24.41 -16.07
C LEU A 471 -25.11 -23.91 -15.90
N LEU A 472 -25.99 -24.22 -16.85
CA LEU A 472 -27.39 -23.78 -16.84
C LEU A 472 -28.23 -24.51 -15.79
N ALA A 473 -27.83 -25.71 -15.37
CA ALA A 473 -28.44 -26.40 -14.23
C ALA A 473 -28.23 -25.63 -12.92
N GLU A 474 -27.07 -25.00 -12.74
CA GLU A 474 -26.75 -24.18 -11.55
C GLU A 474 -27.23 -22.73 -11.68
N LYS A 475 -27.03 -22.13 -12.85
CA LYS A 475 -27.32 -20.73 -13.17
C LYS A 475 -28.15 -20.63 -14.45
N PRO A 476 -29.46 -20.91 -14.38
CA PRO A 476 -30.31 -20.90 -15.55
C PRO A 476 -30.44 -19.51 -16.16
N ASP A 477 -30.26 -18.44 -15.40
CA ASP A 477 -30.45 -17.04 -15.78
C ASP A 477 -29.40 -16.49 -16.77
N ILE A 478 -28.28 -17.19 -16.99
CA ILE A 478 -27.22 -16.75 -17.88
C ILE A 478 -27.63 -16.91 -19.36
N LEU A 479 -28.16 -15.82 -19.93
CA LEU A 479 -28.68 -15.82 -21.30
C LEU A 479 -27.63 -16.21 -22.36
N ARG A 480 -26.39 -15.73 -22.23
CA ARG A 480 -25.31 -16.06 -23.19
C ARG A 480 -25.03 -17.56 -23.22
N ALA A 481 -24.99 -18.21 -22.04
CA ALA A 481 -24.81 -19.65 -21.93
C ALA A 481 -25.98 -20.41 -22.54
N PHE A 482 -27.22 -19.94 -22.32
CA PHE A 482 -28.43 -20.53 -22.89
C PHE A 482 -28.45 -20.48 -24.42
N LEU A 483 -28.16 -19.31 -25.00
CA LEU A 483 -28.09 -19.16 -26.45
C LEU A 483 -27.00 -20.06 -27.05
N LEU A 484 -25.80 -20.04 -26.48
CA LEU A 484 -24.71 -20.90 -26.94
C LEU A 484 -25.07 -22.38 -26.84
N TRP A 485 -25.79 -22.79 -25.79
CA TRP A 485 -26.24 -24.18 -25.63
C TRP A 485 -27.24 -24.58 -26.71
N THR A 486 -28.18 -23.69 -27.06
CA THR A 486 -29.10 -23.94 -28.18
C THR A 486 -28.37 -24.07 -29.50
N ASP A 487 -27.25 -23.35 -29.67
CA ASP A 487 -26.40 -23.44 -30.86
C ASP A 487 -25.69 -24.79 -30.91
N SER A 488 -25.13 -25.24 -29.77
CA SER A 488 -24.50 -26.56 -29.64
C SER A 488 -25.51 -27.67 -29.93
N LEU A 489 -26.74 -27.58 -29.40
CA LEU A 489 -27.82 -28.54 -29.67
C LEU A 489 -28.19 -28.60 -31.16
N ASN A 490 -28.26 -27.45 -31.83
CA ASN A 490 -28.54 -27.41 -33.27
C ASN A 490 -27.43 -28.10 -34.07
N LEU A 491 -26.16 -27.86 -33.74
CA LEU A 491 -25.00 -28.46 -34.41
C LEU A 491 -24.90 -29.99 -34.23
N ILE A 492 -25.38 -30.53 -33.11
CA ILE A 492 -25.44 -31.99 -32.88
C ILE A 492 -26.71 -32.65 -33.41
N GLY A 493 -27.51 -31.94 -34.22
CA GLY A 493 -28.75 -32.46 -34.82
C GLY A 493 -29.95 -32.53 -33.87
N ARG A 494 -29.88 -31.89 -32.70
CA ARG A 494 -30.95 -31.80 -31.70
C ARG A 494 -31.68 -30.46 -31.76
N ALA A 495 -31.95 -29.98 -32.98
CA ALA A 495 -32.58 -28.69 -33.21
C ALA A 495 -33.99 -28.57 -32.59
N LYS A 496 -34.77 -29.66 -32.58
CA LYS A 496 -36.10 -29.66 -31.95
C LYS A 496 -36.03 -29.41 -30.45
N ASP A 497 -35.08 -30.04 -29.77
CA ASP A 497 -34.86 -29.83 -28.33
C ASP A 497 -34.47 -28.37 -28.03
N ALA A 498 -33.66 -27.77 -28.90
CA ALA A 498 -33.29 -26.35 -28.81
C ALA A 498 -34.51 -25.43 -29.00
N GLU A 499 -35.35 -25.72 -30.00
CA GLU A 499 -36.59 -24.98 -30.25
C GLU A 499 -37.56 -25.04 -29.06
N GLU A 500 -37.82 -26.25 -28.55
CA GLU A 500 -38.69 -26.45 -27.38
C GLU A 500 -38.17 -25.70 -26.15
N ALA A 501 -36.86 -25.72 -25.92
CA ALA A 501 -36.24 -25.00 -24.82
C ALA A 501 -36.40 -23.48 -24.94
N ILE A 502 -36.24 -22.91 -26.15
CA ILE A 502 -36.42 -21.47 -26.38
C ILE A 502 -37.88 -21.07 -26.16
N LEU A 503 -38.84 -21.86 -26.68
CA LEU A 503 -40.27 -21.61 -26.51
C LEU A 503 -40.67 -21.63 -25.03
N LYS A 504 -40.25 -22.68 -24.29
CA LYS A 504 -40.50 -22.79 -22.85
C LYS A 504 -39.96 -21.58 -22.09
N ARG A 505 -38.78 -21.10 -22.48
CA ARG A 505 -38.19 -19.93 -21.84
C ARG A 505 -38.97 -18.65 -22.14
N LEU A 506 -39.44 -18.45 -23.37
CA LEU A 506 -40.26 -17.30 -23.77
C LEU A 506 -41.59 -17.19 -23.00
N GLU A 507 -42.11 -18.31 -22.48
CA GLU A 507 -43.32 -18.37 -21.66
C GLU A 507 -43.10 -17.90 -20.20
N GLU A 508 -41.85 -17.72 -19.76
CA GLU A 508 -41.54 -17.32 -18.38
C GLU A 508 -42.08 -15.91 -18.05
N PRO A 509 -42.86 -15.77 -16.96
CA PRO A 509 -43.42 -14.48 -16.57
C PRO A 509 -42.34 -13.51 -16.08
N GLY A 510 -42.46 -12.22 -16.44
CA GLY A 510 -41.54 -11.17 -15.98
C GLY A 510 -40.24 -11.04 -16.78
N MET A 511 -40.13 -11.73 -17.93
CA MET A 511 -38.96 -11.62 -18.81
C MET A 511 -38.75 -10.19 -19.35
N ASN A 512 -37.49 -9.77 -19.37
CA ASN A 512 -37.05 -8.50 -19.99
C ASN A 512 -37.30 -8.50 -21.52
N GLU A 513 -37.83 -7.41 -22.04
CA GLU A 513 -38.17 -7.25 -23.46
C GLU A 513 -36.97 -7.40 -24.41
N LEU A 514 -35.77 -6.99 -24.01
CA LEU A 514 -34.55 -7.22 -24.79
C LEU A 514 -34.22 -8.70 -24.92
N VAL A 515 -34.34 -9.44 -23.81
CA VAL A 515 -34.10 -10.90 -23.76
C VAL A 515 -35.12 -11.62 -24.62
N ARG A 516 -36.40 -11.23 -24.53
CA ARG A 516 -37.47 -11.76 -25.39
C ARG A 516 -37.16 -11.59 -26.87
N ARG A 517 -36.68 -10.41 -27.28
CA ARG A 517 -36.29 -10.14 -28.67
C ARG A 517 -35.12 -11.01 -29.11
N GLN A 518 -34.09 -11.17 -28.28
CA GLN A 518 -32.93 -12.01 -28.59
C GLN A 518 -33.33 -13.49 -28.76
N LEU A 519 -34.17 -14.01 -27.86
CA LEU A 519 -34.69 -15.38 -27.94
C LEU A 519 -35.57 -15.59 -29.18
N SER A 520 -36.46 -14.64 -29.48
CA SER A 520 -37.34 -14.71 -30.65
C SER A 520 -36.54 -14.69 -31.95
N ALA A 521 -35.54 -13.82 -32.05
CA ALA A 521 -34.65 -13.76 -33.20
C ALA A 521 -33.87 -15.08 -33.36
N ARG A 522 -33.38 -15.67 -32.26
CA ARG A 522 -32.68 -16.96 -32.32
C ARG A 522 -33.60 -18.09 -32.78
N LEU A 523 -34.83 -18.14 -32.28
CA LEU A 523 -35.84 -19.10 -32.70
C LEU A 523 -36.13 -19.02 -34.20
N GLU A 524 -36.27 -17.81 -34.75
CA GLU A 524 -36.45 -17.62 -36.19
C GLU A 524 -35.26 -18.14 -36.99
N VAL A 525 -34.03 -17.81 -36.59
CA VAL A 525 -32.81 -18.30 -37.25
C VAL A 525 -32.75 -19.83 -37.20
N LEU A 526 -33.04 -20.43 -36.06
CA LEU A 526 -33.01 -21.89 -35.88
C LEU A 526 -34.04 -22.58 -36.78
N ARG A 527 -35.25 -22.03 -36.91
CA ARG A 527 -36.27 -22.55 -37.84
C ARG A 527 -35.83 -22.42 -39.29
N MET A 528 -35.29 -21.27 -39.69
CA MET A 528 -34.81 -21.05 -41.06
C MET A 528 -33.72 -22.05 -41.44
N GLN A 529 -32.77 -22.30 -40.53
CA GLN A 529 -31.68 -23.25 -40.74
C GLN A 529 -32.18 -24.69 -40.97
N ASN A 530 -33.26 -25.09 -40.31
CA ASN A 530 -33.78 -26.46 -40.37
C ASN A 530 -34.91 -26.67 -41.41
N THR A 531 -35.53 -25.60 -41.92
CA THR A 531 -36.53 -25.70 -43.02
C THR A 531 -35.93 -26.05 -44.38
N GLY A 532 -34.60 -25.95 -44.56
CA GLY A 532 -33.90 -26.32 -45.80
C GLY A 532 -33.65 -27.82 -45.96
N GLU A 533 -33.63 -28.59 -44.87
CA GLU A 533 -33.35 -30.03 -44.89
C GLU A 533 -34.60 -30.89 -45.13
N THR A 534 -35.80 -30.32 -44.98
CA THR A 534 -37.07 -31.06 -45.08
C THR A 534 -37.61 -31.24 -46.50
N ASN A 535 -36.93 -30.71 -47.54
CA ASN A 535 -37.39 -30.75 -48.93
C ASN A 535 -36.73 -31.84 -49.82
N TYR A 536 -35.92 -32.76 -49.28
CA TYR A 536 -35.22 -33.78 -50.08
C TYR A 536 -35.39 -35.23 -49.62
N GLN A 537 -36.43 -35.57 -48.86
CA GLN A 537 -36.80 -36.97 -48.65
C GLN A 537 -38.29 -37.21 -48.89
N GLU A 538 -38.52 -38.09 -49.88
CA GLU A 538 -39.73 -38.88 -50.16
C GLU A 538 -40.89 -38.19 -50.93
N GLU A 539 -40.68 -37.98 -52.23
CA GLU A 539 -41.70 -38.38 -53.21
C GLU A 539 -41.23 -39.70 -53.86
N GLU A 540 -41.69 -40.83 -53.33
CA GLU A 540 -41.66 -42.10 -54.06
C GLU A 540 -42.61 -42.00 -55.27
N PRO A 541 -42.20 -42.41 -56.48
CA PRO A 541 -43.11 -42.46 -57.61
C PRO A 541 -44.05 -43.65 -57.43
N THR A 542 -45.35 -43.38 -57.31
CA THR A 542 -46.40 -44.41 -57.39
C THR A 542 -46.37 -45.07 -58.77
N GLU A 543 -45.90 -46.31 -58.85
CA GLU A 543 -46.10 -47.18 -60.01
C GLU A 543 -47.60 -47.50 -60.14
N GLU A 544 -48.27 -46.87 -61.11
CA GLU A 544 -49.58 -47.33 -61.60
C GLU A 544 -49.38 -48.51 -62.57
N PRO A 545 -50.16 -49.61 -62.44
CA PRO A 545 -50.07 -50.74 -63.35
C PRO A 545 -50.73 -50.43 -64.70
N ILE A 546 -49.98 -50.66 -65.77
CA ILE A 546 -50.43 -50.54 -67.17
C ILE A 546 -51.57 -51.56 -67.44
N PRO A 547 -52.76 -51.13 -67.90
CA PRO A 547 -53.79 -52.05 -68.33
C PRO A 547 -53.50 -52.51 -69.77
N VAL A 548 -53.39 -53.83 -69.94
CA VAL A 548 -53.40 -54.49 -71.25
C VAL A 548 -54.80 -54.34 -71.85
N ALA A 549 -54.90 -53.65 -72.98
CA ALA A 549 -56.08 -53.70 -73.85
C ALA A 549 -55.64 -54.12 -75.26
N ASN A 550 -56.19 -55.26 -75.69
CA ASN A 550 -56.15 -55.76 -77.05
C ASN A 550 -56.65 -54.71 -78.05
N PHE A 551 -55.90 -54.46 -79.13
CA PHE A 551 -56.34 -54.54 -80.54
C PHE A 551 -55.13 -54.43 -81.49
#